data_AF-A0A937Z361-F1
#
_entry.id   AF-A0A937Z361-F1
#
_cell.length_a   1.000
_cell.length_b   1.000
_cell.length_c   1.000
_cell.angle_alpha   90.00
_cell.angle_beta   90.00
_cell.angle_gamma   90.00
#
_symmetry.space_group_name_H-M   'P 1'
#
loop_
_entity.id
_entity.type
_entity.pdbx_description
1 polymer ?
#
loop_
_entity_poly.entity_id
_entity_poly.type
_entity_poly.pdbx_seq_one_letter_code
_entity_poly.pdbx_strand_id
1 'polypeptide(L)'
;MLGVAFVLLLIVVGVGVLYGLWRLLGRVDEQAGEVIEQERARALAREAEPEISGGLGPDGVVYLAAHRFVPSGAPRSTANIRRRAYAPITGEEVEPRQMAEQLLHASLVSLAEAGRLELRVAEREPSFMPPFPHKRWELRVVRTGRLVGSPTAEALDCAFDVSEQRTAKRGGDVQEGIPLDELVEDMLRVMRQELSFWEKAGIYADIRQYVEAALIDQGYLIAPAKETWFDRLRHIRPTVNEAALDEIERHAAELESRLSEFRQVHGSERAVSADDAVPGGCAEQVDEALLEAKPPFPDLPLHDGLRISLYEAMMAIRQLEPSEDVGV
;
A
#
# COMPACT_ATOMS: atom_id res chain seq x y z
N MET A 1 -68.51 -50.13 16.99
CA MET A 1 -67.78 -49.27 17.95
C MET A 1 -66.30 -49.16 17.59
N LEU A 2 -65.56 -50.26 17.37
CA LEU A 2 -64.12 -50.22 17.02
C LEU A 2 -63.79 -49.46 15.71
N GLY A 3 -64.59 -49.62 14.65
CA GLY A 3 -64.32 -48.95 13.36
C GLY A 3 -64.43 -47.43 13.40
N VAL A 4 -65.33 -46.88 14.23
CA VAL A 4 -65.52 -45.42 14.37
C VAL A 4 -64.35 -44.80 15.13
N ALA A 5 -63.85 -45.49 16.16
CA ALA A 5 -62.67 -45.03 16.92
C ALA A 5 -61.41 -44.99 16.06
N PHE A 6 -61.23 -45.95 15.15
CA PHE A 6 -60.08 -45.99 14.24
C PHE A 6 -60.11 -44.86 13.21
N VAL A 7 -61.29 -44.52 12.66
CA VAL A 7 -61.45 -43.40 11.73
C VAL A 7 -61.16 -42.06 12.42
N LEU A 8 -61.64 -41.86 13.65
CA LEU A 8 -61.34 -40.64 14.42
C LEU A 8 -59.84 -40.50 14.72
N LEU A 9 -59.16 -41.59 15.06
CA LEU A 9 -57.71 -41.59 15.29
C LEU A 9 -56.95 -41.15 14.03
N LEU A 10 -57.33 -41.67 12.85
CA LEU A 10 -56.70 -41.29 11.57
C LEU A 10 -56.89 -39.81 11.24
N ILE A 11 -58.07 -39.25 11.54
CA ILE A 11 -58.33 -37.81 11.33
C ILE A 11 -57.44 -36.97 12.25
N VAL A 12 -57.34 -37.32 13.54
CA VAL A 12 -56.50 -36.58 14.50
C VAL A 12 -55.02 -36.63 14.11
N VAL A 13 -54.54 -37.80 13.71
CA VAL A 13 -53.16 -37.96 13.22
C VAL A 13 -52.96 -37.16 11.92
N GLY A 14 -53.90 -37.22 10.98
CA GLY A 14 -53.83 -36.48 9.71
C GLY A 14 -53.77 -34.97 9.92
N VAL A 15 -54.63 -34.42 10.79
CA VAL A 15 -54.61 -32.99 11.13
C VAL A 15 -53.32 -32.60 11.86
N GLY A 16 -52.82 -33.46 12.76
CA GLY A 16 -51.55 -33.23 13.45
C GLY A 16 -50.35 -33.16 12.50
N VAL A 17 -50.27 -34.05 11.51
CA VAL A 17 -49.24 -34.04 10.47
C VAL A 17 -49.36 -32.79 9.60
N LEU A 18 -50.58 -32.43 9.18
CA LEU A 18 -50.81 -31.26 8.34
C LEU A 18 -50.41 -29.96 9.05
N TYR A 19 -50.76 -29.83 10.33
CA TYR A 19 -50.39 -28.69 11.17
C TYR A 19 -48.87 -28.60 11.39
N GLY A 20 -48.21 -29.75 11.60
CA GLY A 20 -46.75 -29.82 11.69
C GLY A 20 -46.06 -29.38 10.40
N LEU A 21 -46.59 -29.79 9.25
CA LEU A 21 -46.08 -29.41 7.93
C LEU A 21 -46.27 -27.90 7.66
N TRP A 22 -47.43 -27.36 8.03
CA TRP A 22 -47.73 -25.94 7.87
C TRP A 22 -46.82 -25.06 8.75
N ARG A 23 -46.52 -25.51 9.96
CA ARG A 23 -45.58 -24.82 10.86
C ARG A 23 -44.13 -24.86 10.37
N LEU A 24 -43.72 -25.97 9.74
CA LEU A 24 -42.41 -26.08 9.09
C LEU A 24 -42.30 -25.15 7.88
N LEU A 25 -43.34 -25.09 7.05
CA LEU A 25 -43.41 -24.17 5.90
C LEU A 25 -43.35 -22.70 6.35
N GLY A 26 -44.07 -22.33 7.41
CA GLY A 26 -44.02 -20.96 7.96
C GLY A 26 -42.63 -20.55 8.44
N ARG A 27 -41.84 -21.48 9.04
CA ARG A 27 -40.45 -21.19 9.43
C ARG A 27 -39.51 -21.05 8.24
N VAL A 28 -39.74 -21.81 7.16
CA VAL A 28 -38.95 -21.69 5.93
C VAL A 28 -39.25 -20.36 5.24
N ASP A 29 -40.49 -19.89 5.31
CA ASP A 29 -40.91 -18.58 4.77
C ASP A 29 -40.32 -17.41 5.58
N GLU A 30 -40.31 -17.51 6.92
CA GLU A 30 -39.61 -16.55 7.80
C GLU A 30 -38.10 -16.49 7.52
N GLN A 31 -37.44 -17.64 7.37
CA GLN A 31 -36.02 -17.70 7.02
C GLN A 31 -35.73 -17.17 5.61
N ALA A 32 -36.62 -17.44 4.64
CA ALA A 32 -36.51 -16.88 3.30
C ALA A 32 -36.71 -15.35 3.32
N GLY A 33 -37.65 -14.84 4.12
CA GLY A 33 -37.86 -13.42 4.35
C GLY A 33 -36.65 -12.73 4.95
N GLU A 34 -36.03 -13.30 5.98
CA GLU A 34 -34.79 -12.78 6.58
C GLU A 34 -33.62 -12.77 5.59
N VAL A 35 -33.49 -13.81 4.75
CA VAL A 35 -32.45 -13.86 3.70
C VAL A 35 -32.70 -12.79 2.64
N ILE A 36 -33.95 -12.59 2.21
CA ILE A 36 -34.31 -11.56 1.23
C ILE A 36 -34.11 -10.16 1.80
N GLU A 37 -34.46 -9.92 3.07
CA GLU A 37 -34.20 -8.64 3.74
C GLU A 37 -32.70 -8.40 3.92
N GLN A 38 -31.91 -9.42 4.28
CA GLN A 38 -30.46 -9.32 4.32
C GLN A 38 -29.86 -9.05 2.94
N GLU A 39 -30.35 -9.69 1.88
CA GLU A 39 -29.92 -9.44 0.51
C GLU A 39 -30.30 -8.02 0.04
N ARG A 40 -31.48 -7.52 0.40
CA ARG A 40 -31.89 -6.14 0.13
C ARG A 40 -31.07 -5.12 0.93
N ALA A 41 -30.79 -5.38 2.20
CA ALA A 41 -29.94 -4.52 3.02
C ALA A 41 -28.49 -4.51 2.48
N ARG A 42 -27.99 -5.67 2.02
CA ARG A 42 -26.71 -5.76 1.31
C ARG A 42 -26.74 -5.03 -0.03
N ALA A 43 -27.84 -5.09 -0.78
CA ALA A 43 -28.00 -4.35 -2.04
C ALA A 43 -28.03 -2.84 -1.82
N LEU A 44 -28.78 -2.37 -0.82
CA LEU A 44 -28.81 -0.95 -0.43
C LEU A 44 -27.46 -0.45 0.10
N ALA A 45 -26.76 -1.27 0.89
CA ALA A 45 -25.40 -0.95 1.34
C ALA A 45 -24.36 -0.99 0.20
N ARG A 46 -24.63 -1.70 -0.91
CA ARG A 46 -23.79 -1.66 -2.12
C ARG A 46 -24.03 -0.41 -2.97
N GLU A 47 -25.23 0.18 -2.88
CA GLU A 47 -25.58 1.40 -3.62
C GLU A 47 -25.14 2.67 -2.88
N ALA A 48 -24.91 2.61 -1.58
CA ALA A 48 -24.33 3.73 -0.83
C ALA A 48 -22.82 3.81 -1.13
N GLU A 49 -22.37 4.94 -1.69
CA GLU A 49 -20.95 5.24 -1.77
C GLU A 49 -20.37 5.30 -0.35
N PRO A 50 -19.18 4.71 -0.12
CA PRO A 50 -18.56 4.73 1.20
C PRO A 50 -18.31 6.17 1.62
N GLU A 51 -18.65 6.49 2.87
CA GLU A 51 -18.36 7.79 3.45
C GLU A 51 -16.84 7.94 3.60
N ILE A 52 -16.31 9.05 3.08
CA ILE A 52 -14.87 9.33 3.17
C ILE A 52 -14.54 9.62 4.63
N SER A 53 -13.59 8.88 5.19
CA SER A 53 -13.14 9.04 6.56
C SER A 53 -11.62 9.18 6.63
N GLY A 54 -11.17 10.08 7.51
CA GLY A 54 -9.75 10.38 7.67
C GLY A 54 -9.18 11.29 6.57
N GLY A 55 -7.96 11.79 6.83
CA GLY A 55 -7.25 12.65 5.89
C GLY A 55 -6.44 11.86 4.87
N LEU A 56 -6.30 12.40 3.66
CA LEU A 56 -5.50 11.80 2.60
C LEU A 56 -4.00 12.08 2.81
N GLY A 57 -3.26 11.04 3.21
CA GLY A 57 -1.79 11.06 3.36
C GLY A 57 -1.03 11.13 2.02
N PRO A 58 0.28 11.49 2.03
CA PRO A 58 1.06 11.70 0.81
C PRO A 58 1.17 10.45 -0.08
N ASP A 59 1.28 9.26 0.49
CA ASP A 59 1.22 7.98 -0.23
C ASP A 59 -0.15 7.73 -0.85
N GLY A 60 -1.23 8.05 -0.12
CA GLY A 60 -2.60 8.00 -0.65
C GLY A 60 -2.78 8.89 -1.88
N VAL A 61 -2.26 10.13 -1.82
CA VAL A 61 -2.27 11.08 -2.95
C VAL A 61 -1.50 10.51 -4.14
N VAL A 62 -0.28 10.01 -3.93
CA VAL A 62 0.53 9.40 -5.00
C VAL A 62 -0.19 8.19 -5.61
N TYR A 63 -0.83 7.35 -4.80
CA TYR A 63 -1.57 6.21 -5.31
C TYR A 63 -2.76 6.66 -6.19
N LEU A 64 -3.63 7.53 -5.67
CA LEU A 64 -4.86 7.94 -6.35
C LEU A 64 -4.59 8.75 -7.62
N ALA A 65 -3.62 9.67 -7.55
CA ALA A 65 -3.22 10.52 -8.65
C ALA A 65 -1.91 10.06 -9.33
N ALA A 66 -1.65 8.74 -9.39
CA ALA A 66 -0.36 8.20 -9.86
C ALA A 66 0.06 8.69 -11.26
N HIS A 67 -0.89 8.96 -12.15
CA HIS A 67 -0.65 9.53 -13.48
C HIS A 67 0.11 10.88 -13.47
N ARG A 68 0.09 11.59 -12.33
CA ARG A 68 0.81 12.85 -12.12
C ARG A 68 2.21 12.67 -11.55
N PHE A 69 2.48 11.53 -10.91
CA PHE A 69 3.71 11.34 -10.13
C PHE A 69 4.61 10.23 -10.67
N VAL A 70 4.08 9.37 -11.53
CA VAL A 70 4.75 8.17 -12.01
C VAL A 70 4.59 8.14 -13.53
N PRO A 71 5.67 7.86 -14.29
CA PRO A 71 5.54 7.75 -15.73
C PRO A 71 4.62 6.60 -16.14
N SER A 72 3.86 6.84 -17.20
CA SER A 72 3.12 5.79 -17.90
C SER A 72 4.11 4.72 -18.40
N GLY A 73 3.77 3.45 -18.21
CA GLY A 73 4.69 2.34 -18.43
C GLY A 73 4.70 1.79 -19.86
N ALA A 74 5.90 1.54 -20.40
CA ALA A 74 6.18 0.40 -21.29
C ALA A 74 7.60 -0.11 -21.00
N PRO A 75 7.88 -1.44 -20.92
CA PRO A 75 7.42 -2.43 -21.90
C PRO A 75 6.81 -3.73 -21.35
N ARG A 76 6.03 -4.36 -22.23
CA ARG A 76 5.36 -5.67 -22.12
C ARG A 76 6.32 -6.79 -21.66
N SER A 77 6.28 -7.20 -20.39
CA SER A 77 6.60 -8.58 -19.94
C SER A 77 6.51 -8.73 -18.41
N THR A 78 5.36 -8.44 -17.80
CA THR A 78 5.01 -9.11 -16.54
C THR A 78 3.86 -10.06 -16.84
N ALA A 79 4.18 -11.35 -17.02
CA ALA A 79 3.16 -12.39 -17.15
C ALA A 79 2.20 -12.40 -15.94
N ASN A 80 2.69 -11.96 -14.77
CA ASN A 80 1.90 -11.86 -13.55
C ASN A 80 1.15 -10.51 -13.46
N ILE A 81 -0.17 -10.58 -13.62
CA ILE A 81 -1.09 -9.44 -13.52
C ILE A 81 -0.98 -8.72 -12.16
N ARG A 82 -0.64 -9.43 -11.07
CA ARG A 82 -0.58 -8.87 -9.71
C ARG A 82 0.55 -7.85 -9.52
N ARG A 83 1.58 -7.95 -10.36
CA ARG A 83 2.75 -7.05 -10.32
C ARG A 83 2.56 -5.78 -11.15
N ARG A 84 1.46 -5.69 -11.92
CA ARG A 84 1.12 -4.49 -12.69
C ARG A 84 0.58 -3.40 -11.76
N ALA A 85 0.81 -2.16 -12.13
CA ALA A 85 0.38 -0.98 -11.39
C ALA A 85 -0.42 -0.07 -12.32
N TYR A 86 -1.43 0.61 -11.78
CA TYR A 86 -2.30 1.49 -12.56
C TYR A 86 -2.61 2.75 -11.78
N ALA A 87 -2.78 3.85 -12.50
CA ALA A 87 -3.37 5.07 -11.97
C ALA A 87 -4.89 4.87 -11.83
N PRO A 88 -5.47 4.95 -10.62
CA PRO A 88 -6.90 4.71 -10.40
C PRO A 88 -7.83 5.64 -11.17
N ILE A 89 -7.47 6.92 -11.29
CA ILE A 89 -8.30 7.94 -11.95
C ILE A 89 -8.33 7.75 -13.48
N THR A 90 -7.16 7.55 -14.10
CA THR A 90 -7.07 7.47 -15.57
C THR A 90 -7.16 6.03 -16.10
N GLY A 91 -6.93 5.04 -15.24
CA GLY A 91 -6.85 3.62 -15.60
C GLY A 91 -5.57 3.24 -16.36
N GLU A 92 -4.67 4.20 -16.59
CA GLU A 92 -3.41 4.00 -17.30
C GLU A 92 -2.45 3.12 -16.48
N GLU A 93 -1.69 2.28 -17.18
CA GLU A 93 -0.63 1.49 -16.56
C GLU A 93 0.59 2.38 -16.28
N VAL A 94 1.08 2.30 -15.05
CA VAL A 94 2.27 3.03 -14.59
C VAL A 94 3.38 2.04 -14.23
N GLU A 95 4.62 2.50 -14.17
CA GLU A 95 5.76 1.64 -13.85
C GLU A 95 5.72 1.22 -12.36
N PRO A 96 5.60 -0.09 -12.03
CA PRO A 96 5.37 -0.54 -10.65
C PRO A 96 6.48 -0.19 -9.66
N ARG A 97 7.76 -0.27 -10.08
CA ARG A 97 8.88 0.08 -9.20
C ARG A 97 8.82 1.56 -8.85
N GLN A 98 8.68 2.43 -9.83
CA GLN A 98 8.59 3.88 -9.64
C GLN A 98 7.38 4.29 -8.82
N MET A 99 6.24 3.61 -8.97
CA MET A 99 5.10 3.85 -8.10
C MET A 99 5.46 3.58 -6.63
N ALA A 100 6.07 2.44 -6.33
CA ALA A 100 6.47 2.11 -4.97
C ALA A 100 7.58 3.04 -4.43
N GLU A 101 8.58 3.38 -5.24
CA GLU A 101 9.60 4.39 -4.88
C GLU A 101 8.95 5.74 -4.55
N GLN A 102 7.99 6.18 -5.35
CA GLN A 102 7.34 7.47 -5.20
C GLN A 102 6.41 7.53 -3.97
N LEU A 103 5.73 6.42 -3.63
CA LEU A 103 4.93 6.30 -2.40
C LEU A 103 5.83 6.51 -1.15
N LEU A 104 6.99 5.85 -1.13
CA LEU A 104 7.96 5.98 -0.04
C LEU A 104 8.60 7.37 -0.01
N HIS A 105 9.02 7.87 -1.18
CA HIS A 105 9.66 9.18 -1.31
C HIS A 105 8.74 10.30 -0.82
N ALA A 106 7.49 10.34 -1.28
CA ALA A 106 6.53 11.37 -0.88
C ALA A 106 6.22 11.33 0.62
N SER A 107 6.14 10.13 1.20
CA SER A 107 5.94 9.94 2.63
C SER A 107 7.14 10.43 3.45
N LEU A 108 8.36 10.05 3.07
CA LEU A 108 9.57 10.44 3.79
C LEU A 108 9.84 11.94 3.68
N VAL A 109 9.63 12.55 2.51
CA VAL A 109 9.74 14.01 2.33
C VAL A 109 8.73 14.75 3.20
N SER A 110 7.46 14.35 3.16
CA SER A 110 6.41 15.00 3.95
C SER A 110 6.67 14.87 5.46
N LEU A 111 7.18 13.72 5.92
CA LEU A 111 7.54 13.51 7.32
C LEU A 111 8.78 14.31 7.73
N ALA A 112 9.77 14.44 6.85
CA ALA A 112 10.97 15.25 7.10
C ALA A 112 10.63 16.74 7.21
N GLU A 113 9.82 17.28 6.27
CA GLU A 113 9.38 18.68 6.33
C GLU A 113 8.48 18.98 7.52
N ALA A 114 7.64 18.01 7.93
CA ALA A 114 6.85 18.11 9.16
C ALA A 114 7.71 17.99 10.43
N GLY A 115 9.03 17.84 10.32
CA GLY A 115 9.96 17.71 11.43
C GLY A 115 9.75 16.44 12.26
N ARG A 116 9.17 15.39 11.65
CA ARG A 116 8.92 14.07 12.27
C ARG A 116 10.04 13.07 12.00
N LEU A 117 10.83 13.32 10.96
CA LEU A 117 12.03 12.58 10.63
C LEU A 117 13.19 13.55 10.42
N GLU A 118 14.37 13.12 10.83
CA GLU A 118 15.63 13.74 10.44
C GLU A 118 16.41 12.76 9.57
N LEU A 119 16.88 13.24 8.42
CA LEU A 119 17.68 12.44 7.49
C LEU A 119 19.14 12.86 7.61
N ARG A 120 20.02 11.90 7.89
CA ARG A 120 21.45 12.12 8.09
C ARG A 120 22.25 11.26 7.14
N VAL A 121 23.33 11.81 6.61
CA VAL A 121 24.29 11.03 5.84
C VAL A 121 25.39 10.54 6.78
N ALA A 122 25.66 9.24 6.74
CA ALA A 122 26.73 8.61 7.50
C ALA A 122 27.67 7.83 6.58
N GLU A 123 28.89 7.56 7.04
CA GLU A 123 29.79 6.62 6.36
C GLU A 123 29.18 5.22 6.44
N ARG A 124 29.12 4.53 5.30
CA ARG A 124 28.61 3.17 5.24
C ARG A 124 29.75 2.19 5.46
N GLU A 125 29.55 1.23 6.36
CA GLU A 125 30.49 0.14 6.50
C GLU A 125 30.56 -0.70 5.21
N PRO A 126 31.76 -1.10 4.76
CA PRO A 126 31.90 -1.91 3.56
C PRO A 126 31.22 -3.27 3.75
N SER A 127 30.16 -3.53 2.98
CA SER A 127 29.46 -4.83 2.94
C SER A 127 29.97 -5.67 1.77
N PHE A 128 30.14 -6.97 2.01
CA PHE A 128 30.56 -7.95 1.01
C PHE A 128 29.41 -8.72 0.35
N MET A 129 28.15 -8.36 0.62
CA MET A 129 26.99 -9.07 0.11
C MET A 129 26.25 -8.29 -1.00
N PRO A 130 25.86 -8.96 -2.09
CA PRO A 130 25.10 -8.34 -3.18
C PRO A 130 23.62 -8.06 -2.84
N PRO A 131 23.01 -7.05 -3.48
CA PRO A 131 23.65 -6.11 -4.39
C PRO A 131 24.53 -5.16 -3.60
N PHE A 132 25.81 -5.10 -3.96
CA PHE A 132 26.77 -4.28 -3.26
C PHE A 132 26.31 -2.83 -3.37
N PRO A 133 26.23 -2.08 -2.26
CA PRO A 133 25.98 -0.65 -2.37
C PRO A 133 27.09 -0.04 -3.20
N HIS A 134 26.73 0.70 -4.25
CA HIS A 134 27.72 1.34 -5.12
C HIS A 134 28.39 2.54 -4.44
N LYS A 135 27.88 2.93 -3.26
CA LYS A 135 28.23 4.13 -2.51
C LYS A 135 28.90 3.84 -1.17
N ARG A 136 29.71 4.79 -0.72
CA ARG A 136 30.46 4.76 0.57
C ARG A 136 29.73 5.43 1.74
N TRP A 137 28.49 5.83 1.51
CA TRP A 137 27.65 6.50 2.49
C TRP A 137 26.29 5.83 2.56
N GLU A 138 25.58 6.04 3.66
CA GLU A 138 24.20 5.58 3.84
C GLU A 138 23.35 6.72 4.39
N LEU A 139 22.07 6.69 4.07
CA LEU A 139 21.11 7.58 4.69
C LEU A 139 20.60 6.92 5.96
N ARG A 140 20.85 7.56 7.10
CA ARG A 140 20.28 7.19 8.39
C ARG A 140 19.09 8.08 8.68
N VAL A 141 18.05 7.46 9.21
CA VAL A 141 16.80 8.13 9.55
C VAL A 141 16.64 8.11 11.05
N VAL A 142 16.39 9.29 11.63
CA VAL A 142 16.09 9.45 13.06
C VAL A 142 14.62 9.84 13.20
N ARG A 143 13.89 9.08 14.01
CA ARG A 143 12.51 9.41 14.37
C ARG A 143 12.51 10.48 15.46
N THR A 144 11.93 11.65 15.16
CA THR A 144 11.83 12.78 16.10
C THR A 144 10.44 12.88 16.75
N GLY A 145 9.45 12.19 16.19
CA GLY A 145 8.10 12.09 16.75
C GLY A 145 7.32 10.92 16.15
N ARG A 146 6.07 10.74 16.58
CA ARG A 146 5.17 9.73 16.02
C ARG A 146 4.92 9.99 14.54
N LEU A 147 5.00 8.95 13.73
CA LEU A 147 4.71 8.99 12.30
C LEU A 147 3.25 8.55 12.10
N VAL A 148 2.40 9.49 11.68
CA VAL A 148 0.95 9.28 11.54
C VAL A 148 0.43 10.01 10.30
N GLY A 149 -0.79 9.69 9.89
CA GLY A 149 -1.51 10.41 8.83
C GLY A 149 -1.33 9.81 7.44
N SER A 150 -0.80 8.59 7.36
CA SER A 150 -0.54 7.87 6.12
C SER A 150 -0.27 6.39 6.43
N PRO A 151 -0.77 5.43 5.62
CA PRO A 151 -0.46 4.01 5.79
C PRO A 151 1.04 3.72 5.82
N THR A 152 1.79 4.34 4.92
CA THR A 152 3.26 4.22 4.88
C THR A 152 3.90 4.80 6.14
N ALA A 153 3.41 5.95 6.63
CA ALA A 153 3.92 6.55 7.86
C ALA A 153 3.69 5.65 9.08
N GLU A 154 2.52 5.02 9.19
CA GLU A 154 2.18 4.10 10.28
C GLU A 154 3.02 2.82 10.23
N ALA A 155 3.22 2.26 9.03
CA ALA A 155 4.12 1.12 8.85
C ALA A 155 5.57 1.47 9.20
N LEU A 156 6.03 2.69 8.87
CA LEU A 156 7.34 3.19 9.29
C LEU A 156 7.44 3.36 10.80
N ASP A 157 6.41 3.87 11.49
CA ASP A 157 6.43 4.04 12.95
C ASP A 157 6.61 2.69 13.66
N CYS A 158 5.89 1.67 13.19
CA CYS A 158 6.03 0.29 13.65
C CYS A 158 7.42 -0.28 13.32
N ALA A 159 7.97 0.01 12.14
CA ALA A 159 9.31 -0.41 11.77
C ALA A 159 10.37 0.20 12.69
N PHE A 160 10.26 1.50 13.01
CA PHE A 160 11.11 2.15 13.99
C PHE A 160 11.06 1.45 15.35
N ASP A 161 9.87 1.13 15.86
CA ASP A 161 9.74 0.43 17.14
C ASP A 161 10.48 -0.93 17.13
N VAL A 162 10.45 -1.65 16.01
CA VAL A 162 11.17 -2.93 15.84
C VAL A 162 12.70 -2.72 15.75
N SER A 163 13.14 -1.78 14.92
CA SER A 163 14.56 -1.52 14.68
C SER A 163 15.23 -0.90 15.92
N GLU A 164 14.58 0.04 16.60
CA GLU A 164 15.08 0.65 17.85
C GLU A 164 15.25 -0.40 18.96
N GLN A 165 14.28 -1.31 19.11
CA GLN A 165 14.39 -2.43 20.05
C GLN A 165 15.56 -3.37 19.71
N ARG A 166 15.81 -3.60 18.41
CA ARG A 166 16.93 -4.43 17.94
C ARG A 166 18.27 -3.76 18.21
N THR A 167 18.39 -2.46 17.92
CA THR A 167 19.59 -1.65 18.17
C THR A 167 19.89 -1.58 19.66
N ALA A 168 18.89 -1.32 20.50
CA ALA A 168 19.04 -1.31 21.96
C ALA A 168 19.53 -2.66 22.50
N LYS A 169 19.02 -3.79 21.99
CA LYS A 169 19.47 -5.14 22.38
C LYS A 169 20.92 -5.42 21.98
N ARG A 170 21.40 -4.81 20.90
CA ARG A 170 22.80 -4.91 20.42
C ARG A 170 23.73 -3.92 21.13
N GLY A 171 23.21 -3.05 22.00
CA GLY A 171 23.99 -2.00 22.66
C GLY A 171 24.37 -0.84 21.74
N GLY A 172 23.69 -0.70 20.61
CA GLY A 172 23.89 0.44 19.69
C GLY A 172 23.17 1.69 20.17
N ASP A 173 23.60 2.85 19.69
CA ASP A 173 22.97 4.14 19.97
C ASP A 173 21.87 4.45 18.96
N VAL A 174 20.62 4.50 19.43
CA VAL A 174 19.46 4.86 18.62
C VAL A 174 19.57 6.30 18.09
N GLN A 175 20.31 7.18 18.77
CA GLN A 175 20.50 8.57 18.33
C GLN A 175 21.33 8.69 17.05
N GLU A 176 22.09 7.66 16.68
CA GLU A 176 22.82 7.63 15.40
C GLU A 176 21.88 7.47 14.19
N GLY A 177 20.63 7.05 14.42
CA GLY A 177 19.65 6.78 13.38
C GLY A 177 19.76 5.36 12.81
N ILE A 178 18.69 4.93 12.15
CA ILE A 178 18.59 3.60 11.54
C ILE A 178 18.87 3.74 10.03
N PRO A 179 19.70 2.88 9.44
CA PRO A 179 19.89 2.86 7.99
C PRO A 179 18.56 2.72 7.24
N LEU A 180 18.35 3.55 6.22
CA LEU A 180 17.08 3.58 5.48
C LEU A 180 16.72 2.22 4.87
N ASP A 181 17.70 1.46 4.41
CA ASP A 181 17.50 0.13 3.86
C ASP A 181 16.98 -0.87 4.90
N GLU A 182 17.55 -0.89 6.11
CA GLU A 182 17.03 -1.68 7.25
C GLU A 182 15.61 -1.24 7.62
N LEU A 183 15.35 0.07 7.65
CA LEU A 183 14.02 0.59 7.99
C LEU A 183 12.97 0.21 6.95
N VAL A 184 13.29 0.31 5.65
CA VAL A 184 12.40 -0.11 4.56
C VAL A 184 12.16 -1.62 4.61
N GLU A 185 13.18 -2.42 4.93
CA GLU A 185 13.01 -3.87 5.11
C GLU A 185 12.07 -4.19 6.27
N ASP A 186 12.26 -3.56 7.44
CA ASP A 186 11.41 -3.79 8.61
C ASP A 186 9.97 -3.27 8.38
N MET A 187 9.80 -2.14 7.70
CA MET A 187 8.50 -1.62 7.28
C MET A 187 7.77 -2.62 6.35
N LEU A 188 8.47 -3.18 5.36
CA LEU A 188 7.90 -4.20 4.48
C LEU A 188 7.49 -5.46 5.24
N ARG A 189 8.24 -5.85 6.29
CA ARG A 189 7.83 -6.96 7.17
C ARG A 189 6.54 -6.65 7.91
N VAL A 190 6.37 -5.43 8.40
CA VAL A 190 5.12 -4.97 9.04
C VAL A 190 3.96 -5.04 8.04
N MET A 191 4.09 -4.41 6.88
CA MET A 191 3.05 -4.43 5.83
C MET A 191 2.66 -5.87 5.46
N ARG A 192 3.64 -6.76 5.28
CA ARG A 192 3.41 -8.17 4.93
C ARG A 192 2.74 -8.98 6.04
N GLN A 193 2.74 -8.54 7.29
CA GLN A 193 1.98 -9.21 8.36
C GLN A 193 0.48 -8.93 8.25
N GLU A 194 0.12 -7.76 7.71
CA GLU A 194 -1.27 -7.33 7.54
C GLU A 194 -1.86 -7.79 6.20
N LEU A 195 -1.02 -7.98 5.17
CA LEU A 195 -1.45 -8.52 3.89
C LEU A 195 -1.74 -10.02 3.95
N SER A 196 -2.85 -10.43 3.34
CA SER A 196 -3.19 -11.83 3.16
C SER A 196 -2.23 -12.52 2.17
N PHE A 197 -2.23 -13.86 2.18
CA PHE A 197 -1.44 -14.65 1.24
C PHE A 197 -1.74 -14.32 -0.24
N TRP A 198 -2.98 -13.96 -0.57
CA TRP A 198 -3.41 -13.71 -1.95
C TRP A 198 -3.01 -12.31 -2.46
N GLU A 199 -2.70 -11.40 -1.54
CA GLU A 199 -2.28 -10.03 -1.83
C GLU A 199 -0.76 -9.95 -2.04
N LYS A 200 0.02 -10.83 -1.38
CA LYS A 200 1.47 -10.86 -1.56
C LYS A 200 1.83 -11.18 -3.02
N ALA A 201 2.58 -10.28 -3.65
CA ALA A 201 2.96 -10.38 -5.07
C ALA A 201 4.38 -9.86 -5.38
N GLY A 202 5.13 -9.47 -4.34
CA GLY A 202 6.48 -8.95 -4.41
C GLY A 202 6.55 -7.50 -3.93
N ILE A 203 7.74 -7.03 -3.54
CA ILE A 203 7.97 -5.74 -2.86
C ILE A 203 7.15 -4.56 -3.41
N TYR A 204 7.19 -4.34 -4.73
CA TYR A 204 6.50 -3.20 -5.36
C TYR A 204 4.98 -3.32 -5.23
N ALA A 205 4.46 -4.54 -5.42
CA ALA A 205 3.04 -4.81 -5.35
C ALA A 205 2.54 -4.83 -3.90
N ASP A 206 3.36 -5.27 -2.95
CA ASP A 206 3.01 -5.32 -1.53
C ASP A 206 2.83 -3.91 -0.95
N ILE A 207 3.77 -2.98 -1.21
CA ILE A 207 3.65 -1.57 -0.78
C ILE A 207 2.37 -0.96 -1.37
N ARG A 208 2.16 -1.13 -2.68
CA ARG A 208 0.99 -0.59 -3.37
C ARG A 208 -0.32 -1.14 -2.79
N GLN A 209 -0.40 -2.46 -2.55
CA GLN A 209 -1.60 -3.10 -2.03
C GLN A 209 -1.89 -2.74 -0.59
N TYR A 210 -0.84 -2.51 0.21
CA TYR A 210 -0.99 -2.02 1.57
C TYR A 210 -1.69 -0.65 1.59
N VAL A 211 -1.22 0.29 0.77
CA VAL A 211 -1.84 1.62 0.61
C VAL A 211 -3.24 1.51 0.02
N GLU A 212 -3.44 0.68 -1.01
CA GLU A 212 -4.76 0.42 -1.61
C GLU A 212 -5.79 -0.06 -0.59
N ALA A 213 -5.42 -1.01 0.27
CA ALA A 213 -6.30 -1.54 1.31
C ALA A 213 -6.74 -0.47 2.31
N ALA A 214 -5.81 0.40 2.73
CA ALA A 214 -6.14 1.51 3.61
C ALA A 214 -7.04 2.57 2.93
N LEU A 215 -6.82 2.86 1.64
CA LEU A 215 -7.68 3.79 0.89
C LEU A 215 -9.09 3.24 0.66
N ILE A 216 -9.24 1.92 0.58
CA ILE A 216 -10.55 1.25 0.56
C ILE A 216 -11.24 1.44 1.92
N ASP A 217 -10.53 1.21 3.02
CA ASP A 217 -11.08 1.37 4.38
C ASP A 217 -11.49 2.82 4.68
N GLN A 218 -10.71 3.78 4.19
CA GLN A 218 -10.99 5.22 4.29
C GLN A 218 -12.09 5.71 3.34
N GLY A 219 -12.58 4.87 2.42
CA GLY A 219 -13.65 5.23 1.48
C GLY A 219 -13.21 6.03 0.25
N TYR A 220 -11.91 6.24 0.02
CA TYR A 220 -11.39 6.87 -1.20
C TYR A 220 -11.44 5.93 -2.41
N LEU A 221 -11.39 4.62 -2.15
CA LEU A 221 -11.53 3.57 -3.16
C LEU A 221 -12.73 2.70 -2.87
N ILE A 222 -13.46 2.34 -3.92
CA ILE A 222 -14.56 1.38 -3.86
C ILE A 222 -14.00 0.01 -4.18
N ALA A 223 -14.08 -0.90 -3.20
CA ALA A 223 -13.63 -2.27 -3.36
C ALA A 223 -14.43 -2.98 -4.47
N PRO A 224 -13.77 -3.79 -5.31
CA PRO A 224 -14.48 -4.58 -6.31
C PRO A 224 -15.35 -5.65 -5.65
N ALA A 225 -16.52 -5.94 -6.22
CA ALA A 225 -17.39 -7.02 -5.75
C ALA A 225 -16.68 -8.39 -5.93
N LYS A 226 -16.33 -9.04 -4.81
CA LYS A 226 -15.69 -10.38 -4.78
C LYS A 226 -16.70 -11.46 -4.40
N GLU A 227 -17.78 -11.61 -5.19
CA GLU A 227 -18.89 -12.52 -4.87
C GLU A 227 -18.52 -14.00 -4.98
N THR A 228 -17.65 -14.36 -5.91
CA THR A 228 -17.23 -15.75 -6.13
C THR A 228 -15.74 -15.98 -5.88
N TRP A 229 -15.36 -17.24 -5.67
CA TRP A 229 -13.94 -17.63 -5.60
C TRP A 229 -13.18 -17.30 -6.90
N PHE A 230 -13.89 -17.29 -8.04
CA PHE A 230 -13.33 -16.93 -9.34
C PHE A 230 -13.12 -15.42 -9.47
N ASP A 231 -13.97 -14.61 -8.84
CA ASP A 231 -13.75 -13.15 -8.76
C ASP A 231 -12.57 -12.79 -7.86
N ARG A 232 -12.21 -13.66 -6.89
CA ARG A 232 -10.96 -13.51 -6.14
C ARG A 232 -9.72 -13.84 -6.97
N LEU A 233 -9.86 -14.68 -8.00
CA LEU A 233 -8.79 -15.00 -8.94
C LEU A 233 -8.62 -13.92 -10.01
N ARG A 234 -9.73 -13.27 -10.41
CA ARG A 234 -9.69 -12.09 -11.26
C ARG A 234 -9.22 -10.90 -10.44
N HIS A 235 -8.09 -10.32 -10.82
CA HIS A 235 -7.66 -9.03 -10.29
C HIS A 235 -8.58 -7.94 -10.88
N ILE A 236 -9.77 -7.80 -10.30
CA ILE A 236 -10.66 -6.66 -10.57
C ILE A 236 -10.10 -5.48 -9.80
N ARG A 237 -9.92 -4.36 -10.48
CA ARG A 237 -9.33 -3.14 -9.90
C ARG A 237 -10.37 -2.41 -9.06
N PRO A 238 -9.98 -1.80 -7.92
CA PRO A 238 -10.85 -0.85 -7.25
C PRO A 238 -11.09 0.37 -8.14
N THR A 239 -12.23 1.03 -7.93
CA THR A 239 -12.57 2.29 -8.61
C THR A 239 -12.48 3.45 -7.63
N VAL A 240 -12.17 4.64 -8.12
CA VAL A 240 -12.12 5.84 -7.26
C VAL A 240 -13.53 6.23 -6.84
N ASN A 241 -13.68 6.67 -5.59
CA ASN A 241 -14.90 7.30 -5.12
C ASN A 241 -15.02 8.70 -5.75
N GLU A 242 -16.06 8.93 -6.56
CA GLU A 242 -16.23 10.19 -7.30
C GLU A 242 -16.37 11.38 -6.36
N ALA A 243 -16.95 11.19 -5.17
CA ALA A 243 -17.07 12.23 -4.15
C ALA A 243 -15.72 12.75 -3.63
N ALA A 244 -14.64 11.99 -3.80
CA ALA A 244 -13.30 12.35 -3.34
C ALA A 244 -12.46 13.10 -4.39
N LEU A 245 -12.91 13.19 -5.66
CA LEU A 245 -12.06 13.65 -6.77
C LEU A 245 -11.53 15.06 -6.57
N ASP A 246 -12.37 16.01 -6.16
CA ASP A 246 -11.96 17.41 -5.93
C ASP A 246 -10.90 17.51 -4.81
N GLU A 247 -11.04 16.71 -3.75
CA GLU A 247 -10.05 16.65 -2.66
C GLU A 247 -8.73 16.05 -3.16
N ILE A 248 -8.79 14.95 -3.91
CA ILE A 248 -7.62 14.29 -4.48
C ILE A 248 -6.84 15.24 -5.40
N GLU A 249 -7.53 15.98 -6.28
CA GLU A 249 -6.88 16.92 -7.19
C GLU A 249 -6.17 18.05 -6.45
N ARG A 250 -6.80 18.62 -5.42
CA ARG A 250 -6.20 19.65 -4.57
C ARG A 250 -4.96 19.11 -3.84
N HIS A 251 -5.08 17.96 -3.17
CA HIS A 251 -3.96 17.36 -2.44
C HIS A 251 -2.82 16.95 -3.39
N ALA A 252 -3.13 16.53 -4.61
CA ALA A 252 -2.12 16.22 -5.62
C ALA A 252 -1.34 17.47 -6.05
N ALA A 253 -2.01 18.60 -6.28
CA ALA A 253 -1.33 19.86 -6.58
C ALA A 253 -0.47 20.37 -5.40
N GLU A 254 -0.97 20.26 -4.16
CA GLU A 254 -0.21 20.60 -2.97
C GLU A 254 1.05 19.73 -2.81
N LEU A 255 0.91 18.42 -3.03
CA LEU A 255 2.03 17.48 -2.95
C LEU A 255 3.06 17.70 -4.07
N GLU A 256 2.63 17.97 -5.31
CA GLU A 256 3.56 18.33 -6.38
C GLU A 256 4.39 19.57 -6.04
N SER A 257 3.74 20.63 -5.54
CA SER A 257 4.42 21.85 -5.13
C SER A 257 5.46 21.55 -4.04
N ARG A 258 5.08 20.76 -3.04
CA ARG A 258 5.95 20.35 -1.95
C ARG A 258 7.17 19.57 -2.43
N LEU A 259 6.96 18.54 -3.25
CA LEU A 259 8.05 17.73 -3.77
C LEU A 259 9.00 18.54 -4.68
N SER A 260 8.45 19.50 -5.43
CA SER A 260 9.24 20.42 -6.24
C SER A 260 10.09 21.36 -5.37
N GLU A 261 9.51 21.93 -4.31
CA GLU A 261 10.22 22.78 -3.36
C GLU A 261 11.34 22.01 -2.64
N PHE A 262 11.04 20.81 -2.13
CA PHE A 262 12.05 19.95 -1.52
C PHE A 262 13.21 19.67 -2.48
N ARG A 263 12.92 19.34 -3.74
CA ARG A 263 13.93 19.15 -4.79
C ARG A 263 14.74 20.42 -5.05
N GLN A 264 14.11 21.60 -5.08
CA GLN A 264 14.81 22.87 -5.29
C GLN A 264 15.75 23.23 -4.14
N VAL A 265 15.36 22.93 -2.89
CA VAL A 265 16.13 23.26 -1.69
C VAL A 265 17.24 22.23 -1.43
N HIS A 266 16.96 20.95 -1.68
CA HIS A 266 17.80 19.83 -1.25
C HIS A 266 18.40 18.99 -2.38
N GLY A 267 18.11 19.32 -3.63
CA GLY A 267 18.61 18.60 -4.81
C GLY A 267 19.96 19.10 -5.31
N SER A 268 20.65 18.23 -6.04
CA SER A 268 21.82 18.59 -6.84
C SER A 268 21.46 19.59 -7.94
N GLU A 269 22.44 20.33 -8.46
CA GLU A 269 22.21 21.20 -9.65
C GLU A 269 21.59 20.42 -10.81
N ARG A 270 21.98 19.16 -10.98
CA ARG A 270 21.42 18.25 -11.98
C ARG A 270 19.94 17.98 -11.72
N ALA A 271 19.56 17.63 -10.48
CA ALA A 271 18.17 17.36 -10.10
C ALA A 271 17.27 18.60 -10.24
N VAL A 272 17.79 19.79 -9.95
CA VAL A 272 17.06 21.06 -10.11
C VAL A 272 16.91 21.43 -11.59
N SER A 273 17.95 21.21 -12.40
CA SER A 273 17.95 21.54 -13.84
C SER A 273 17.16 20.57 -14.72
N ALA A 274 16.79 19.40 -14.21
CA ALA A 274 16.03 18.38 -14.91
C ALA A 274 14.54 18.75 -15.10
N ASP A 275 14.25 20.04 -15.28
CA ASP A 275 12.90 20.63 -15.24
C ASP A 275 11.97 20.13 -16.37
N ASP A 276 12.46 19.33 -17.32
CA ASP A 276 11.68 18.88 -18.47
C ASP A 276 11.80 17.36 -18.69
N ALA A 277 10.72 16.63 -18.38
CA ALA A 277 10.02 15.74 -19.32
C ALA A 277 9.24 14.58 -18.67
N VAL A 278 9.50 14.22 -17.40
CA VAL A 278 8.84 13.05 -16.80
C VAL A 278 8.51 13.27 -15.32
N PRO A 279 7.22 13.38 -14.95
CA PRO A 279 6.80 13.27 -13.56
C PRO A 279 7.21 11.88 -13.04
N GLY A 280 8.00 11.84 -11.96
CA GLY A 280 8.54 10.58 -11.44
C GLY A 280 9.81 10.07 -12.12
N GLY A 281 10.43 10.86 -13.02
CA GLY A 281 11.66 10.52 -13.73
C GLY A 281 12.67 9.81 -12.83
N CYS A 282 12.86 8.53 -13.12
CA CYS A 282 13.48 7.50 -12.30
C CYS A 282 14.94 7.78 -11.91
N ALA A 283 15.51 6.90 -11.08
CA ALA A 283 16.94 6.81 -10.72
C ALA A 283 17.95 6.79 -11.90
N GLU A 284 17.55 7.07 -13.14
CA GLU A 284 18.42 7.17 -14.31
C GLU A 284 19.20 8.48 -14.36
N GLN A 285 18.83 9.48 -13.56
CA GLN A 285 19.57 10.74 -13.43
C GLN A 285 20.28 10.87 -12.08
N VAL A 286 20.76 9.76 -11.52
CA VAL A 286 21.68 9.81 -10.39
C VAL A 286 22.99 10.44 -10.87
N ASP A 287 23.43 11.50 -10.21
CA ASP A 287 24.77 12.03 -10.40
C ASP A 287 25.79 10.99 -9.94
N GLU A 288 26.59 10.46 -10.88
CA GLU A 288 27.63 9.46 -10.60
C GLU A 288 28.61 9.94 -9.53
N ALA A 289 28.80 11.26 -9.41
CA ALA A 289 29.64 11.86 -8.36
C ALA A 289 29.13 11.52 -6.94
N LEU A 290 27.83 11.26 -6.77
CA LEU A 290 27.26 10.86 -5.48
C LEU A 290 27.64 9.43 -5.11
N LEU A 291 27.85 8.54 -6.08
CA LEU A 291 28.29 7.17 -5.81
C LEU A 291 29.75 7.14 -5.32
N GLU A 292 30.58 8.05 -5.83
CA GLU A 292 32.01 8.13 -5.52
C GLU A 292 32.36 9.08 -4.36
N ALA A 293 31.36 9.71 -3.74
CA ALA A 293 31.54 10.70 -2.68
C ALA A 293 32.42 10.17 -1.52
N LYS A 294 33.27 11.04 -0.98
CA LYS A 294 34.22 10.74 0.11
C LYS A 294 33.94 11.61 1.34
N PRO A 295 34.26 11.12 2.56
CA PRO A 295 34.11 11.90 3.78
C PRO A 295 34.97 13.18 3.76
N PRO A 296 34.54 14.25 4.45
CA PRO A 296 33.27 14.38 5.18
C PRO A 296 32.09 14.57 4.21
N PHE A 297 30.88 14.13 4.58
CA PHE A 297 29.69 14.16 3.72
C PHE A 297 28.68 15.32 3.94
N PRO A 298 29.04 16.50 4.50
CA PRO A 298 28.03 17.50 4.91
C PRO A 298 27.29 18.14 3.72
N ASP A 299 27.78 17.96 2.49
CA ASP A 299 27.28 18.66 1.31
C ASP A 299 26.58 17.72 0.30
N LEU A 300 26.23 16.48 0.70
CA LEU A 300 25.49 15.61 -0.22
C LEU A 300 24.04 16.10 -0.37
N PRO A 301 23.55 16.28 -1.62
CA PRO A 301 22.18 16.70 -1.89
C PRO A 301 21.21 15.64 -1.36
N LEU A 302 20.44 16.03 -0.35
CA LEU A 302 19.59 15.13 0.41
C LEU A 302 18.49 14.50 -0.45
N HIS A 303 17.91 15.25 -1.39
CA HIS A 303 16.89 14.72 -2.29
C HIS A 303 17.44 13.58 -3.17
N ASP A 304 18.58 13.80 -3.83
CA ASP A 304 19.23 12.76 -4.63
C ASP A 304 19.66 11.57 -3.75
N GLY A 305 20.23 11.86 -2.57
CA GLY A 305 20.66 10.84 -1.63
C GLY A 305 19.52 9.93 -1.14
N LEU A 306 18.35 10.52 -0.87
CA LEU A 306 17.13 9.80 -0.51
C LEU A 306 16.67 8.89 -1.65
N ARG A 307 16.59 9.41 -2.88
CA ARG A 307 16.16 8.64 -4.04
C ARG A 307 17.07 7.46 -4.36
N ILE A 308 18.39 7.67 -4.32
CA ILE A 308 19.39 6.60 -4.51
C ILE A 308 19.22 5.52 -3.43
N SER A 309 19.03 5.95 -2.18
CA SER A 309 18.90 5.02 -1.05
C SER A 309 17.63 4.17 -1.13
N LEU A 310 16.50 4.77 -1.55
CA LEU A 310 15.26 4.03 -1.79
C LEU A 310 15.41 3.03 -2.94
N TYR A 311 15.98 3.47 -4.06
CA TYR A 311 16.24 2.61 -5.21
C TYR A 311 17.10 1.40 -4.84
N GLU A 312 18.24 1.63 -4.18
CA GLU A 312 19.14 0.54 -3.76
C GLU A 312 18.48 -0.40 -2.76
N ALA A 313 17.77 0.13 -1.75
CA ALA A 313 17.05 -0.69 -0.77
C ALA A 313 16.01 -1.60 -1.45
N MET A 314 15.21 -1.04 -2.34
CA MET A 314 14.16 -1.79 -3.04
C MET A 314 14.74 -2.84 -3.99
N MET A 315 15.80 -2.51 -4.72
CA MET A 315 16.50 -3.46 -5.59
C MET A 315 17.17 -4.58 -4.78
N ALA A 316 17.77 -4.28 -3.63
CA ALA A 316 18.35 -5.27 -2.74
C ALA A 316 17.31 -6.25 -2.22
N ILE A 317 16.20 -5.75 -1.71
CA ILE A 317 15.13 -6.59 -1.19
C ILE A 317 14.52 -7.42 -2.33
N ARG A 318 14.31 -6.83 -3.52
CA ARG A 318 13.81 -7.54 -4.70
C ARG A 318 14.69 -8.71 -5.12
N GLN A 319 16.02 -8.58 -5.03
CA GLN A 319 16.96 -9.67 -5.35
C GLN A 319 16.92 -10.82 -4.34
N LEU A 320 16.56 -10.52 -3.09
CA LEU A 320 16.42 -11.52 -2.02
C LEU A 320 15.06 -12.24 -2.06
N GLU A 321 14.09 -11.74 -2.83
CA GLU A 321 12.83 -12.44 -3.02
C GLU A 321 13.03 -13.74 -3.79
N PRO A 322 12.41 -14.86 -3.36
CA PRO A 322 12.49 -16.10 -4.11
C PRO A 322 12.03 -15.86 -5.56
N SER A 323 12.81 -16.31 -6.53
CA SER A 323 12.45 -16.24 -7.94
C SER A 323 11.27 -17.18 -8.21
N GLU A 324 10.06 -16.63 -8.24
CA GLU A 324 8.82 -17.35 -8.54
C GLU A 324 8.74 -17.86 -10.00
N ASP A 325 9.78 -17.72 -10.81
CA ASP A 325 9.88 -18.42 -12.12
C ASP A 325 9.99 -19.95 -11.96
N VAL A 326 10.06 -20.46 -10.73
CA VAL A 326 9.90 -21.88 -10.40
C VAL A 326 8.52 -22.12 -9.77
N GLY A 327 7.50 -22.25 -10.62
CA GLY A 327 6.30 -23.02 -10.29
C GLY A 327 4.98 -22.26 -10.16
N VAL A 328 4.41 -21.86 -11.30
CA VAL A 328 3.00 -22.09 -11.65
C VAL A 328 2.95 -22.53 -13.12
#